data_AF-A0A4R6L5B8-F1
#
_entry.id   AF-A0A4R6L5B8-F1
#
_cell.length_a   1.000
_cell.length_b   1.000
_cell.length_c   1.000
_cell.angle_alpha   90.00
_cell.angle_beta   90.00
_cell.angle_gamma   90.00
#
_symmetry.space_group_name_H-M   'P 1'
#
loop_
_entity.id
_entity.type
_entity.pdbx_description
1 polymer ?
#
loop_
_entity_poly.entity_id
_entity_poly.type
_entity_poly.pdbx_seq_one_letter_code
_entity_poly.pdbx_strand_id
1 'polypeptide(L)'
;TLKNLSADTLNNLSAYTLNNLSAYTLNNLSAYTLNNLSADTLNNLSAYTLKNLRPEVLKEYNNFWDSIPKLDKPYTKMLNGIKNKELIHQQSTFGPLEEYNYYDPEFNVCGTPMCTAGHLVYMAGEVGFKLLKDYGFVGAATFIHRKTHPDFPVQNFGSIPQSWALSYIEFMADVESQQP
;
A
#
# COMPACT_ATOMS: atom_id res chain seq x y z
N THR A 1 -9.66 -9.99 37.44
CA THR A 1 -8.83 -11.20 37.21
C THR A 1 -9.71 -12.29 36.64
N LEU A 2 -9.74 -12.46 35.31
CA LEU A 2 -10.49 -13.57 34.70
C LEU A 2 -9.72 -14.87 34.95
N LYS A 3 -10.26 -15.72 35.83
CA LYS A 3 -9.74 -17.05 36.14
C LYS A 3 -10.09 -18.03 35.00
N ASN A 4 -9.09 -18.84 34.64
CA ASN A 4 -9.10 -19.98 33.72
C ASN A 4 -10.48 -20.57 33.39
N LEU A 5 -10.89 -20.45 32.12
CA LEU A 5 -11.88 -21.37 31.54
C LEU A 5 -11.22 -22.74 31.31
N SER A 6 -11.90 -23.82 31.68
CA SER A 6 -11.45 -25.19 31.42
C SER A 6 -11.61 -25.57 29.94
N ALA A 7 -10.82 -26.53 29.46
CA ALA A 7 -10.86 -27.03 28.09
C ALA A 7 -12.27 -27.50 27.65
N ASP A 8 -13.06 -28.02 28.58
CA ASP A 8 -14.45 -28.45 28.31
C ASP A 8 -15.41 -27.28 28.05
N THR A 9 -15.08 -26.09 28.56
CA THR A 9 -15.88 -24.87 28.30
C THR A 9 -15.62 -24.33 26.89
N LEU A 10 -14.41 -24.53 26.36
CA LEU A 10 -14.04 -24.16 24.99
C LEU A 10 -14.63 -25.13 23.95
N ASN A 11 -14.68 -26.44 24.24
CA ASN A 11 -15.25 -27.44 23.33
C ASN A 11 -16.77 -27.28 23.12
N ASN A 12 -17.47 -26.60 24.04
CA ASN A 12 -18.92 -26.40 23.97
C ASN A 12 -19.34 -25.04 23.41
N LEU A 13 -18.42 -24.23 22.87
CA LEU A 13 -18.81 -23.05 22.12
C LEU A 13 -19.50 -23.48 20.83
N SER A 14 -20.82 -23.30 20.76
CA SER A 14 -21.59 -23.52 19.54
C SER A 14 -21.05 -22.65 18.40
N ALA A 15 -21.18 -23.12 17.16
CA ALA A 15 -20.81 -22.36 15.97
C ALA A 15 -21.42 -20.93 15.96
N TYR A 16 -22.59 -20.74 16.58
CA TYR A 16 -23.25 -19.44 16.72
C TYR A 16 -22.49 -18.45 17.61
N THR A 17 -21.84 -18.92 18.67
CA THR A 17 -21.02 -18.08 19.55
C THR A 17 -19.70 -17.69 18.87
N LEU A 18 -19.16 -18.58 18.05
CA LEU A 18 -17.98 -18.33 17.22
C LEU A 18 -18.27 -17.39 16.04
N ASN A 19 -19.48 -17.43 15.48
CA ASN A 19 -19.93 -16.56 14.37
C ASN A 19 -19.92 -15.06 14.69
N ASN A 20 -19.93 -14.67 15.97
CA ASN A 20 -20.01 -13.26 16.38
C ASN A 20 -18.67 -12.67 16.86
N LEU A 21 -17.56 -13.40 16.72
CA LEU A 21 -16.24 -12.90 17.09
C LEU A 21 -15.65 -12.00 15.98
N SER A 22 -15.32 -10.76 16.35
CA SER A 22 -14.71 -9.78 15.44
C SER A 22 -13.24 -10.10 15.13
N ALA A 23 -12.72 -9.57 14.03
CA ALA A 23 -11.31 -9.72 13.62
C ALA A 23 -10.30 -9.22 14.68
N TYR A 24 -10.71 -8.29 15.56
CA TYR A 24 -9.90 -7.81 16.68
C TYR A 24 -9.76 -8.87 17.80
N THR A 25 -10.79 -9.68 18.00
CA THR A 25 -10.76 -10.75 19.01
C THR A 25 -9.93 -11.96 18.52
N LEU A 26 -9.94 -12.22 17.21
CA LEU A 26 -9.12 -13.24 16.55
C LEU A 26 -7.61 -12.97 16.65
N ASN A 27 -7.18 -11.72 16.51
CA ASN A 27 -5.76 -11.35 16.64
C ASN A 27 -5.18 -11.51 18.06
N ASN A 28 -6.04 -11.60 19.08
CA ASN A 28 -5.62 -11.73 20.48
C ASN A 28 -5.68 -13.18 21.00
N LEU A 29 -5.97 -14.16 20.14
CA LEU A 29 -5.93 -15.57 20.51
C LEU A 29 -4.48 -16.07 20.53
N SER A 30 -4.09 -16.68 21.64
CA SER A 30 -2.75 -17.25 21.81
C SER A 30 -2.51 -18.42 20.85
N ALA A 31 -1.25 -18.65 20.47
CA ALA A 31 -0.85 -19.78 19.63
C ALA A 31 -1.29 -21.15 20.19
N TYR A 32 -1.49 -21.26 21.51
CA TYR A 32 -2.03 -22.47 22.14
C TYR A 32 -3.51 -22.72 21.78
N THR A 33 -4.29 -21.67 21.59
CA THR A 33 -5.71 -21.78 21.24
C THR A 33 -5.89 -22.08 19.75
N LEU A 34 -5.00 -21.55 18.90
CA LEU A 34 -4.94 -21.86 17.47
C LEU A 34 -4.56 -23.32 17.20
N ASN A 35 -3.64 -23.90 18.00
CA ASN A 35 -3.20 -25.28 17.83
C ASN A 35 -4.27 -26.34 18.18
N ASN A 36 -5.31 -25.97 18.93
CA ASN A 36 -6.38 -26.89 19.34
C ASN A 36 -7.64 -26.78 18.46
N LEU A 37 -7.65 -25.90 17.44
CA LEU A 37 -8.71 -25.88 16.45
C LEU A 37 -8.52 -27.04 15.48
N SER A 38 -9.54 -27.88 15.31
CA SER A 38 -9.50 -28.97 14.35
C SER A 38 -9.32 -28.44 12.92
N ALA A 39 -8.66 -29.22 12.07
CA ALA A 39 -8.50 -28.88 10.65
C ALA A 39 -9.84 -28.57 9.97
N ASP A 40 -10.93 -29.25 10.37
CA ASP A 40 -12.28 -28.97 9.87
C ASP A 40 -12.81 -27.61 10.32
N THR A 41 -12.49 -27.17 11.53
CA THR A 41 -12.89 -25.84 12.03
C THR A 41 -12.14 -24.75 11.28
N LEU A 42 -10.84 -24.93 11.06
CA LEU A 42 -10.02 -24.01 10.27
C LEU A 42 -10.45 -23.97 8.79
N ASN A 43 -10.73 -25.13 8.19
CA ASN A 43 -11.23 -25.23 6.82
C ASN A 43 -12.60 -24.56 6.67
N ASN A 44 -13.52 -24.80 7.61
CA ASN A 44 -14.83 -24.15 7.58
C ASN A 44 -14.74 -22.64 7.84
N LEU A 45 -13.85 -22.19 8.73
CA LEU A 45 -13.61 -20.76 8.95
C LEU A 45 -13.04 -20.11 7.69
N SER A 46 -12.04 -20.74 7.05
CA SER A 46 -11.44 -20.22 5.81
C SER A 46 -12.44 -20.17 4.66
N ALA A 47 -13.23 -21.23 4.46
CA ALA A 47 -14.25 -21.30 3.43
C ALA A 47 -15.39 -20.32 3.70
N TYR A 48 -15.80 -20.12 4.96
CA TYR A 48 -16.82 -19.14 5.34
C TYR A 48 -16.27 -17.71 5.21
N THR A 49 -15.05 -17.42 5.63
CA THR A 49 -14.41 -16.11 5.45
C THR A 49 -14.23 -15.78 3.97
N LEU A 50 -13.84 -16.75 3.14
CA LEU A 50 -13.76 -16.61 1.68
C LEU A 50 -15.14 -16.46 1.03
N LYS A 51 -16.17 -17.18 1.52
CA LYS A 51 -17.55 -17.10 1.03
C LYS A 51 -18.27 -15.81 1.49
N ASN A 52 -17.86 -15.25 2.62
CA ASN A 52 -18.38 -13.98 3.17
C ASN A 52 -17.46 -12.78 2.93
N LEU A 53 -16.36 -12.94 2.18
CA LEU A 53 -15.85 -11.87 1.32
C LEU A 53 -16.96 -11.62 0.31
N ARG A 54 -17.92 -10.80 0.72
CA ARG A 54 -19.12 -10.54 -0.04
C ARG A 54 -18.71 -10.12 -1.46
N PRO A 55 -19.42 -10.56 -2.51
CA PRO A 55 -19.18 -10.09 -3.87
C PRO A 55 -19.09 -8.56 -3.96
N GLU A 56 -19.81 -7.84 -3.10
CA GLU A 56 -19.72 -6.38 -2.97
C GLU A 56 -18.33 -5.88 -2.53
N VAL A 57 -17.67 -6.53 -1.57
CA VAL A 57 -16.33 -6.14 -1.09
C VAL A 57 -15.27 -6.39 -2.17
N LEU A 58 -15.38 -7.51 -2.89
CA LEU A 58 -14.50 -7.80 -4.02
C LEU A 58 -14.72 -6.81 -5.16
N LYS A 59 -15.97 -6.43 -5.42
CA LYS A 59 -16.30 -5.40 -6.41
C LYS A 59 -15.74 -4.04 -6.02
N GLU A 60 -15.88 -3.65 -4.76
CA GLU A 60 -15.32 -2.39 -4.26
C GLU A 60 -13.79 -2.37 -4.38
N TYR A 61 -13.12 -3.47 -4.01
CA TYR A 61 -11.68 -3.60 -4.17
C TYR A 61 -11.25 -3.50 -5.64
N ASN A 62 -11.93 -4.21 -6.55
CA ASN A 62 -11.64 -4.14 -7.98
C ASN A 62 -11.86 -2.73 -8.52
N ASN A 63 -12.97 -2.07 -8.17
CA ASN A 63 -13.22 -0.68 -8.56
C ASN A 63 -12.13 0.26 -8.05
N PHE A 64 -11.70 0.09 -6.79
CA PHE A 64 -10.58 0.85 -6.24
C PHE A 64 -9.30 0.59 -7.03
N TRP A 65 -8.93 -0.67 -7.26
CA TRP A 65 -7.72 -1.04 -8.00
C TRP A 65 -7.73 -0.54 -9.44
N ASP A 66 -8.88 -0.57 -10.10
CA ASP A 66 -9.07 -0.08 -11.47
C ASP A 66 -9.06 1.44 -11.57
N SER A 67 -9.40 2.14 -10.47
CA SER A 67 -9.31 3.60 -10.42
C SER A 67 -7.87 4.12 -10.41
N ILE A 68 -6.89 3.30 -10.00
CA ILE A 68 -5.48 3.68 -9.94
C ILE A 68 -4.92 3.70 -11.37
N PRO A 69 -4.35 4.83 -11.83
CA PRO A 69 -3.83 4.92 -13.18
C PRO A 69 -2.56 4.08 -13.36
N LYS A 70 -2.43 3.45 -14.53
CA LYS A 70 -1.15 2.92 -15.01
C LYS A 70 -0.37 4.08 -15.62
N LEU A 71 0.76 4.46 -15.01
CA LEU A 71 1.53 5.60 -15.50
C LEU A 71 2.35 5.22 -16.73
N ASP A 72 2.41 6.11 -17.71
CA ASP A 72 3.28 5.95 -18.87
C ASP A 72 4.71 6.37 -18.51
N LYS A 73 5.59 5.38 -18.38
CA LYS A 73 7.04 5.50 -18.14
C LYS A 73 7.43 6.55 -17.07
N PRO A 74 6.88 6.44 -15.84
CA PRO A 74 7.10 7.45 -14.80
C PRO A 74 8.56 7.63 -14.41
N TYR A 75 9.36 6.56 -14.39
CA TYR A 75 10.75 6.64 -13.95
C TYR A 75 11.65 7.28 -15.02
N THR A 76 11.39 6.98 -16.30
CA THR A 76 12.05 7.59 -17.45
C THR A 76 11.78 9.09 -17.52
N LYS A 77 10.51 9.49 -17.36
CA LYS A 77 10.13 10.92 -17.33
C LYS A 77 10.80 11.65 -16.16
N MET A 78 10.82 11.03 -14.98
CA MET A 78 11.50 11.58 -13.80
C MET A 78 13.01 11.73 -14.05
N LEU A 79 13.67 10.68 -14.55
CA LEU A 79 15.11 10.69 -14.83
C LEU A 79 15.48 11.76 -15.86
N ASN A 80 14.70 11.88 -16.93
CA ASN A 80 14.93 12.88 -17.96
C ASN A 80 14.76 14.30 -17.42
N GLY A 81 13.71 14.56 -16.64
CA GLY A 81 13.51 15.87 -16.01
C GLY A 81 14.65 16.24 -15.05
N ILE A 82 15.19 15.26 -14.29
CA ILE A 82 16.37 15.47 -13.44
C ILE A 82 17.59 15.82 -14.31
N LYS A 83 17.87 15.04 -15.37
CA LYS A 83 19.02 15.25 -16.26
C LYS A 83 18.97 16.59 -17.00
N ASN A 84 17.78 17.00 -17.42
CA ASN A 84 17.54 18.26 -18.12
C ASN A 84 17.47 19.47 -17.17
N LYS A 85 17.57 19.25 -15.85
CA LYS A 85 17.41 20.28 -14.80
C LYS A 85 16.03 20.95 -14.80
N GLU A 86 15.04 20.25 -15.33
CA GLU A 86 13.62 20.63 -15.25
C GLU A 86 13.05 20.22 -13.89
N LEU A 87 13.59 19.19 -13.25
CA LEU A 87 13.15 18.70 -11.95
C LEU A 87 14.29 18.67 -10.94
N ILE A 88 14.00 19.06 -9.70
CA ILE A 88 14.87 18.81 -8.56
C ILE A 88 14.34 17.59 -7.82
N HIS A 89 15.18 16.59 -7.60
CA HIS A 89 14.81 15.39 -6.84
C HIS A 89 15.60 15.32 -5.54
N GLN A 90 14.90 15.10 -4.43
CA GLN A 90 15.52 14.85 -3.13
C GLN A 90 14.68 13.85 -2.33
N GLN A 91 15.25 12.70 -2.00
CA GLN A 91 14.57 11.62 -1.28
C GLN A 91 14.29 11.99 0.19
N SER A 92 15.09 12.88 0.77
CA SER A 92 15.00 13.31 2.17
C SER A 92 14.10 14.52 2.40
N THR A 93 13.61 15.17 1.34
CA THR A 93 12.83 16.41 1.42
C THR A 93 11.54 16.20 0.65
N PHE A 94 10.41 16.56 1.26
CA PHE A 94 9.11 16.49 0.61
C PHE A 94 8.29 17.72 0.96
N GLY A 95 7.86 18.47 -0.06
CA GLY A 95 6.99 19.64 0.10
C GLY A 95 7.62 20.78 0.91
N PRO A 96 6.96 21.95 1.03
CA PRO A 96 7.44 23.01 1.90
C PRO A 96 7.52 22.50 3.35
N LEU A 97 8.63 22.83 4.03
CA LEU A 97 9.00 22.31 5.35
C LEU A 97 8.06 22.73 6.50
N GLU A 98 7.04 23.56 6.24
CA GLU A 98 6.36 24.30 7.30
C GLU A 98 4.94 23.84 7.65
N GLU A 99 4.18 23.13 6.81
CA GLU A 99 2.78 22.84 7.18
C GLU A 99 2.15 21.64 6.44
N TYR A 100 1.84 20.57 7.16
CA TYR A 100 0.95 19.51 6.67
C TYR A 100 -0.48 20.04 6.58
N ASN A 101 -0.86 20.73 5.48
CA ASN A 101 -2.19 20.67 4.85
C ASN A 101 -2.35 21.66 3.68
N TYR A 102 -1.84 21.35 2.48
CA TYR A 102 -2.54 21.78 1.26
C TYR A 102 -2.00 21.02 0.04
N TYR A 103 -2.89 20.29 -0.63
CA TYR A 103 -2.72 19.96 -2.04
C TYR A 103 -2.80 21.27 -2.80
N ASP A 104 -1.66 21.80 -3.21
CA ASP A 104 -1.60 22.92 -4.13
C ASP A 104 -0.98 22.48 -5.46
N PRO A 105 -1.77 22.38 -6.54
CA PRO A 105 -1.23 22.13 -7.86
C PRO A 105 -0.27 23.26 -8.35
N GLU A 106 -0.25 24.44 -7.71
CA GLU A 106 0.73 25.51 -7.99
C GLU A 106 2.08 25.31 -7.29
N PHE A 107 2.17 24.58 -6.17
CA PHE A 107 3.44 24.34 -5.45
C PHE A 107 4.16 23.05 -5.83
N ASN A 108 3.53 22.18 -6.64
CA ASN A 108 4.26 21.20 -7.46
C ASN A 108 4.90 21.89 -8.67
N VAL A 109 5.73 22.88 -8.37
CA VAL A 109 6.52 23.60 -9.35
C VAL A 109 7.73 22.75 -9.72
N CYS A 110 7.93 22.64 -11.03
CA CYS A 110 9.25 22.60 -11.65
C CYS A 110 10.21 23.51 -10.85
N GLY A 111 11.04 22.94 -9.96
CA GLY A 111 11.97 23.70 -9.10
C GLY A 111 11.88 23.46 -7.59
N THR A 112 10.90 22.71 -7.07
CA THR A 112 10.95 22.19 -5.68
C THR A 112 11.53 20.78 -5.64
N PRO A 113 12.35 20.42 -4.63
CA PRO A 113 12.81 19.04 -4.47
C PRO A 113 11.63 18.10 -4.13
N MET A 114 11.44 17.05 -4.93
CA MET A 114 10.49 15.97 -4.64
C MET A 114 11.19 14.63 -4.49
N CYS A 115 10.70 13.78 -3.59
CA CYS A 115 11.11 12.39 -3.49
C CYS A 115 10.39 11.53 -4.55
N THR A 116 10.86 10.30 -4.76
CA THR A 116 10.26 9.42 -5.77
C THR A 116 8.77 9.15 -5.54
N ALA A 117 8.36 8.97 -4.28
CA ALA A 117 6.95 8.77 -3.94
C ALA A 117 6.09 9.99 -4.29
N GLY A 118 6.59 11.20 -4.00
CA GLY A 118 5.93 12.44 -4.35
C GLY A 118 5.71 12.56 -5.85
N HIS A 119 6.73 12.24 -6.66
CA HIS A 119 6.60 12.27 -8.12
C HIS A 119 5.53 11.29 -8.62
N LEU A 120 5.49 10.05 -8.12
CA LEU A 120 4.48 9.08 -8.52
C LEU A 120 3.06 9.55 -8.18
N VAL A 121 2.88 10.09 -6.97
CA VAL A 121 1.61 10.68 -6.52
C VAL A 121 1.19 11.82 -7.44
N TYR A 122 2.10 12.74 -7.75
CA TYR A 122 1.83 13.87 -8.64
C TYR A 122 1.43 13.41 -10.04
N MET A 123 2.18 12.47 -10.63
CA MET A 123 1.89 11.93 -11.96
C MET A 123 0.56 11.16 -12.02
N ALA A 124 0.10 10.59 -10.91
CA ALA A 124 -1.20 9.95 -10.81
C ALA A 124 -2.38 10.94 -10.63
N GLY A 125 -2.11 12.24 -10.58
CA GLY A 125 -3.12 13.30 -10.52
C GLY A 125 -4.05 13.17 -9.31
N GLU A 126 -5.31 13.54 -9.48
CA GLU A 126 -6.33 13.54 -8.41
C GLU A 126 -6.41 12.20 -7.66
N VAL A 127 -6.30 11.07 -8.37
CA VAL A 127 -6.30 9.74 -7.76
C VAL A 127 -5.08 9.55 -6.87
N GLY A 128 -3.90 9.96 -7.32
CA GLY A 128 -2.68 9.93 -6.51
C GLY A 128 -2.81 10.72 -5.21
N PHE A 129 -3.36 11.93 -5.27
CA PHE A 129 -3.59 12.77 -4.08
C PHE A 129 -4.67 12.22 -3.15
N LYS A 130 -5.70 11.55 -3.69
CA LYS A 130 -6.67 10.82 -2.88
C LYS A 130 -6.00 9.65 -2.14
N LEU A 131 -5.20 8.85 -2.84
CA LEU A 131 -4.43 7.76 -2.22
C LEU A 131 -3.49 8.28 -1.14
N LEU A 132 -2.85 9.43 -1.37
CA LEU A 132 -1.99 10.08 -0.38
C LEU A 132 -2.77 10.37 0.91
N LYS A 133 -3.99 10.92 0.80
CA LYS A 133 -4.82 11.25 1.96
C LYS A 133 -5.14 10.01 2.80
N ASP A 134 -5.43 8.90 2.14
CA ASP A 134 -5.92 7.68 2.80
C ASP A 134 -4.78 6.76 3.28
N TYR A 135 -3.63 6.77 2.60
CA TYR A 135 -2.54 5.80 2.79
C TYR A 135 -1.14 6.42 3.00
N GLY A 136 -1.02 7.74 2.97
CA GLY A 136 0.26 8.44 3.02
C GLY A 136 1.10 8.24 1.75
N PHE A 137 2.25 8.93 1.68
CA PHE A 137 3.12 8.89 0.49
C PHE A 137 3.61 7.49 0.14
N VAL A 138 4.10 6.75 1.13
CA VAL A 138 4.65 5.41 0.91
C VAL A 138 3.57 4.47 0.37
N GLY A 139 2.36 4.48 0.96
CA GLY A 139 1.25 3.65 0.53
C GLY A 139 0.76 4.03 -0.87
N ALA A 140 0.51 5.31 -1.11
CA ALA A 140 0.05 5.82 -2.39
C ALA A 140 1.02 5.48 -3.54
N ALA A 141 2.30 5.80 -3.35
CA ALA A 141 3.34 5.49 -4.33
C ALA A 141 3.52 3.98 -4.55
N THR A 142 3.35 3.17 -3.50
CA THR A 142 3.38 1.70 -3.61
C THR A 142 2.26 1.19 -4.51
N PHE A 143 1.03 1.67 -4.32
CA PHE A 143 -0.10 1.29 -5.16
C PHE A 143 0.12 1.70 -6.62
N ILE A 144 0.56 2.93 -6.86
CA ILE A 144 0.82 3.46 -8.20
C ILE A 144 1.96 2.69 -8.88
N HIS A 145 3.05 2.42 -8.16
CA HIS A 145 4.16 1.61 -8.67
C HIS A 145 3.65 0.22 -9.07
N ARG A 146 2.94 -0.49 -8.18
CA ARG A 146 2.46 -1.85 -8.46
C ARG A 146 1.45 -1.90 -9.60
N LYS A 147 0.65 -0.86 -9.80
CA LYS A 147 -0.24 -0.75 -10.97
C LYS A 147 0.56 -0.59 -12.26
N THR A 148 1.65 0.17 -12.19
CA THR A 148 2.48 0.53 -13.36
C THR A 148 3.45 -0.59 -13.75
N HIS A 149 4.16 -1.13 -12.76
CA HIS A 149 5.24 -2.11 -12.87
C HIS A 149 5.02 -3.27 -11.88
N PRO A 150 4.00 -4.12 -12.10
CA PRO A 150 3.63 -5.18 -11.15
C PRO A 150 4.73 -6.23 -10.93
N ASP A 151 5.61 -6.42 -11.91
CA ASP A 151 6.66 -7.43 -11.90
C ASP A 151 7.97 -6.96 -11.26
N PHE A 152 8.04 -5.69 -10.86
CA PHE A 152 9.25 -5.07 -10.33
C PHE A 152 9.10 -4.71 -8.84
N PRO A 153 10.21 -4.71 -8.08
CA PRO A 153 10.16 -4.37 -6.67
C PRO A 153 9.90 -2.89 -6.48
N VAL A 154 9.08 -2.54 -5.50
CA VAL A 154 8.81 -1.15 -5.12
C VAL A 154 10.05 -0.57 -4.42
N GLN A 155 10.44 0.67 -4.76
CA GLN A 155 11.49 1.38 -4.04
C GLN A 155 11.14 1.51 -2.56
N ASN A 156 12.17 1.50 -1.69
CA ASN A 156 12.00 2.06 -0.36
C ASN A 156 11.81 3.58 -0.46
N PHE A 157 10.57 4.05 -0.29
CA PHE A 157 10.22 5.46 -0.35
C PHE A 157 10.51 6.24 0.95
N GLY A 158 11.06 5.60 1.98
CA GLY A 158 11.46 6.27 3.21
C GLY A 158 12.72 7.13 3.04
N SER A 159 13.29 7.54 4.17
CA SER A 159 14.53 8.30 4.24
C SER A 159 15.74 7.40 3.94
N ILE A 160 15.98 7.15 2.65
CA ILE A 160 17.17 6.45 2.15
C ILE A 160 18.17 7.45 1.56
N PRO A 161 19.46 7.07 1.41
CA PRO A 161 20.45 7.91 0.73
C PRO A 161 19.97 8.33 -0.66
N GLN A 162 20.21 9.60 -1.01
CA GLN A 162 19.80 10.17 -2.30
C GLN A 162 20.35 9.37 -3.48
N SER A 163 21.59 8.85 -3.38
CA SER A 163 22.19 8.00 -4.41
C SER A 163 21.41 6.70 -4.61
N TRP A 164 20.87 6.09 -3.56
CA TRP A 164 20.10 4.85 -3.67
C TRP A 164 18.77 5.07 -4.38
N ALA A 165 18.09 6.19 -4.07
CA ALA A 165 16.88 6.58 -4.77
C ALA A 165 17.16 6.80 -6.26
N LEU A 166 18.24 7.52 -6.60
CA LEU A 166 18.62 7.76 -8.00
C LEU A 166 18.98 6.47 -8.74
N SER A 167 19.75 5.57 -8.13
CA SER A 167 20.09 4.29 -8.76
C SER A 167 18.85 3.44 -9.04
N TYR A 168 17.85 3.47 -8.16
CA TYR A 168 16.58 2.80 -8.41
C TYR A 168 15.82 3.46 -9.59
N ILE A 169 15.75 4.79 -9.64
CA ILE A 169 15.11 5.52 -10.74
C ILE A 169 15.80 5.19 -12.07
N GLU A 170 17.14 5.16 -12.10
CA GLU A 170 17.92 4.78 -13.28
C GLU A 170 17.62 3.36 -13.74
N PHE A 171 17.58 2.40 -12.80
CA PHE A 171 17.23 1.02 -13.09
C PHE A 171 15.82 0.89 -13.69
N MET A 172 14.82 1.54 -13.07
CA MET A 172 13.44 1.46 -13.56
C MET A 172 13.26 2.18 -14.91
N ALA A 173 14.00 3.27 -15.16
CA ALA A 173 14.00 3.93 -16.45
C ALA A 173 14.60 3.04 -17.56
N ASP A 174 15.64 2.27 -17.26
CA ASP A 174 16.20 1.28 -18.20
C ASP A 174 15.16 0.18 -18.51
N VAL A 175 14.50 -0.35 -17.47
CA VAL A 175 13.39 -1.30 -17.63
C VAL A 175 12.29 -0.75 -18.54
N GLU A 176 11.85 0.49 -18.32
CA GLU A 176 10.83 1.16 -19.13
C GLU A 176 11.27 1.42 -20.58
N SER A 177 12.57 1.54 -20.83
CA SER A 177 13.12 1.73 -22.18
C SER A 177 13.08 0.44 -23.01
N GLN A 178 13.16 -0.71 -22.34
CA GLN A 178 13.15 -2.04 -22.96
C GLN A 178 11.73 -2.58 -23.15
N GLN A 179 10.74 -1.98 -22.51
CA GLN A 179 9.33 -2.32 -22.70
C GLN A 179 8.75 -1.59 -23.93
N PRO A 180 8.08 -2.34 -24.84
CA PRO A 180 7.51 -1.80 -26.08
C PRO A 180 6.39 -0.78 -25.84
#